data_AF-A0A4R4TXP4-F1
#
_entry.id   AF-A0A4R4TXP4-F1
#
_cell.length_a   1.000
_cell.length_b   1.000
_cell.length_c   1.000
_cell.angle_alpha   90.00
_cell.angle_beta   90.00
_cell.angle_gamma   90.00
#
_symmetry.space_group_name_H-M   'P 1'
#
loop_
_entity.id
_entity.type
_entity.pdbx_description
1 polymer ?
#
loop_
_entity_poly.entity_id
_entity_poly.type
_entity_poly.pdbx_seq_one_letter_code
_entity_poly.pdbx_strand_id
1 'polypeptide(L)'
;MRENTPPYWRQRRATEAMGRAGGAGPHPADAPLVAPPRRVPRPPRHFTAHLGFAADGPEQARELAVAYAEALSLLRPELVLVAAALSPADAWHRAERLFCAAVGPDGERCTDVSGHPGFHHAPGPGGLGWGEGDG
;
A
#
# COMPACT_ATOMS: atom_id res chain seq x y z
N MET A 1 -24.61 13.50 15.67
CA MET A 1 -23.52 12.95 14.82
C MET A 1 -23.11 11.62 15.44
N ARG A 2 -23.47 10.48 14.82
CA ARG A 2 -23.14 9.15 15.37
C ARG A 2 -21.64 8.90 15.19
N GLU A 3 -20.97 8.50 16.26
CA GLU A 3 -19.56 8.07 16.21
C GLU A 3 -19.42 6.83 15.34
N ASN A 4 -18.90 7.01 14.12
CA ASN A 4 -18.66 5.94 13.16
C ASN A 4 -17.30 5.26 13.40
N THR A 5 -16.92 5.07 14.66
CA THR A 5 -15.68 4.36 14.99
C THR A 5 -15.94 2.86 14.99
N PRO A 6 -15.34 2.09 14.05
CA PRO A 6 -15.62 0.68 13.94
C PRO A 6 -15.21 -0.07 15.22
N PRO A 7 -15.99 -1.06 15.68
CA PRO A 7 -15.84 -1.69 17.00
C PRO A 7 -14.47 -2.35 17.23
N TYR A 8 -13.81 -2.81 16.17
CA TYR A 8 -12.48 -3.44 16.25
C TYR A 8 -11.36 -2.46 16.68
N TRP A 9 -11.52 -1.16 16.46
CA TRP A 9 -10.56 -0.15 16.91
C TRP A 9 -10.59 0.08 18.43
N ARG A 10 -11.73 -0.17 19.09
CA ARG A 10 -11.86 0.01 20.55
C ARG A 10 -11.17 -1.13 21.32
N GLN A 11 -11.28 -2.37 20.82
CA GLN A 11 -10.67 -3.54 21.44
C GLN A 11 -9.13 -3.45 21.43
N ARG A 12 -8.52 -2.99 20.33
CA ARG A 12 -7.06 -2.88 20.23
C ARG A 12 -6.47 -1.91 21.26
N ARG A 13 -7.10 -0.75 21.47
CA ARG A 13 -6.67 0.23 22.48
C ARG A 13 -6.77 -0.34 23.90
N ALA A 14 -7.81 -1.11 24.20
CA ALA A 14 -7.96 -1.76 25.51
C ALA A 14 -6.87 -2.81 25.76
N THR A 15 -6.52 -3.62 24.75
CA THR A 15 -5.45 -4.63 24.87
C THR A 15 -4.06 -4.00 24.96
N GLU A 16 -3.79 -2.91 24.23
CA GLU A 16 -2.50 -2.19 24.31
C GLU A 16 -2.34 -1.46 25.66
N ALA A 17 -3.43 -0.91 26.21
CA ALA A 17 -3.42 -0.29 27.54
C ALA A 17 -3.17 -1.32 28.66
N MET A 18 -3.78 -2.50 28.59
CA MET A 18 -3.51 -3.60 29.52
C MET A 18 -2.09 -4.16 29.38
N GLY A 19 -1.55 -4.22 28.16
CA GLY A 19 -0.17 -4.64 27.91
C GLY A 19 0.87 -3.69 28.50
N ARG A 20 0.57 -2.39 28.63
CA ARG A 20 1.44 -1.40 29.30
C ARG A 20 1.35 -1.42 30.83
N ALA A 21 0.21 -1.83 31.39
CA ALA A 21 0.00 -1.84 32.84
C ALA A 21 0.63 -3.06 33.56
N GLY A 22 1.04 -4.11 32.83
CA GLY A 22 1.61 -5.34 33.40
C GLY A 22 3.11 -5.31 33.72
N GLY A 23 3.79 -4.17 33.55
CA GLY A 23 5.23 -4.03 33.80
C GLY A 23 5.55 -3.47 35.18
N ALA A 24 5.47 -4.29 36.23
CA ALA A 24 6.11 -3.94 37.51
C ALA A 24 7.63 -3.83 37.30
N GLY A 25 8.19 -2.64 37.54
CA GLY A 25 9.59 -2.32 37.28
C GLY A 25 10.57 -3.09 38.18
N PRO A 26 11.78 -3.43 37.70
CA PRO A 26 12.75 -4.18 38.49
C PRO A 26 13.51 -3.28 39.47
N HIS A 27 13.74 -3.81 40.68
CA HIS A 27 14.71 -3.30 41.65
C HIS A 27 16.12 -3.26 41.04
N PRO A 28 16.96 -2.24 41.34
CA PRO A 28 18.24 -2.00 40.67
C PRO A 28 19.37 -3.00 40.99
N ALA A 29 19.10 -4.11 41.69
CA ALA A 29 20.11 -5.07 42.12
C ALA A 29 20.13 -6.40 41.33
N ASP A 30 19.13 -6.68 40.49
CA ASP A 30 19.06 -7.90 39.68
C ASP A 30 19.05 -7.57 38.18
N ALA A 31 20.18 -7.09 37.68
CA ALA A 31 20.37 -6.98 36.23
C ALA A 31 20.71 -8.39 35.67
N PRO A 32 19.84 -9.00 34.85
CA PRO A 32 20.12 -10.32 34.30
C PRO A 32 21.37 -10.26 33.39
N LEU A 33 22.36 -11.10 33.68
CA LEU A 33 23.62 -11.25 32.93
C LEU A 33 23.44 -11.80 31.51
N VAL A 34 22.22 -12.10 31.10
CA VAL A 34 21.86 -12.52 29.74
C VAL A 34 20.97 -11.44 29.16
N ALA A 35 21.51 -10.68 28.22
CA ALA A 35 20.71 -9.74 27.44
C ALA A 35 19.59 -10.53 26.73
N PRO A 36 18.32 -10.09 26.82
CA PRO A 36 17.24 -10.74 26.09
C PRO A 36 17.61 -10.78 24.60
N PRO A 37 17.35 -11.89 23.90
CA PRO A 37 17.72 -12.03 22.50
C PRO A 37 17.17 -10.83 21.72
N ARG A 38 18.08 -10.10 21.05
CA ARG A 38 17.69 -8.99 20.17
C ARG A 38 16.69 -9.54 19.19
N ARG A 39 15.41 -9.15 19.32
CA ARG A 39 14.38 -9.54 18.36
C ARG A 39 14.84 -9.05 17.00
N VAL A 40 15.21 -9.97 16.12
CA VAL A 40 15.49 -9.67 14.72
C VAL A 40 14.26 -8.93 14.19
N PRO A 41 14.41 -7.73 13.60
CA PRO A 41 13.29 -7.01 13.02
C PRO A 41 12.58 -7.93 12.03
N ARG A 42 11.29 -8.19 12.25
CA ARG A 42 10.53 -9.00 11.31
C ARG A 42 10.44 -8.21 9.99
N PRO A 43 10.67 -8.85 8.83
CA PRO A 43 10.52 -8.16 7.55
C PRO A 43 9.10 -7.57 7.42
N PRO A 44 8.96 -6.43 6.74
CA PRO A 44 7.67 -5.80 6.51
C PRO A 44 6.75 -6.80 5.80
N ARG A 45 5.51 -6.88 6.30
CA ARG A 45 4.46 -7.69 5.69
C ARG A 45 3.62 -6.78 4.81
N HIS A 46 3.35 -7.23 3.60
CA HIS A 46 2.44 -6.55 2.69
C HIS A 46 1.05 -7.16 2.82
N PHE A 47 0.04 -6.30 2.78
CA PHE A 47 -1.37 -6.68 2.83
C PHE A 47 -2.09 -5.94 1.71
N THR A 48 -3.10 -6.58 1.11
CA THR A 48 -3.94 -5.98 0.07
C THR A 48 -5.34 -5.74 0.61
N ALA A 49 -5.98 -4.68 0.14
CA ALA A 49 -7.40 -4.41 0.35
C ALA A 49 -8.07 -4.34 -1.03
N HIS A 50 -9.23 -4.96 -1.16
CA HIS A 50 -10.00 -4.98 -2.40
C HIS A 50 -11.19 -4.03 -2.28
N LEU A 51 -11.40 -3.20 -3.30
CA LEU A 51 -12.52 -2.27 -3.39
C LEU A 51 -13.45 -2.73 -4.52
N GLY A 52 -14.69 -3.05 -4.17
CA GLY A 52 -15.74 -3.32 -5.14
C GLY A 52 -16.50 -2.04 -5.49
N PHE A 53 -16.78 -1.85 -6.77
CA PHE A 53 -17.57 -0.73 -7.28
C PHE A 53 -18.36 -1.17 -8.52
N ALA A 54 -19.40 -0.41 -8.87
CA ALA A 54 -20.20 -0.65 -10.06
C ALA A 54 -19.66 0.17 -11.24
N ALA A 55 -19.72 -0.39 -12.44
CA ALA A 55 -19.41 0.27 -13.69
C ALA A 55 -20.28 -0.34 -14.80
N ASP A 56 -20.57 0.44 -15.83
CA ASP A 56 -21.41 0.03 -16.97
C ASP A 56 -20.71 -0.98 -17.89
N GLY A 57 -19.38 -1.09 -17.79
CA GLY A 57 -18.56 -1.99 -18.61
C GLY A 57 -17.07 -1.94 -18.27
N PRO A 58 -16.24 -2.75 -18.94
CA PRO A 58 -14.82 -2.92 -18.61
C PRO A 58 -14.00 -1.65 -18.79
N GLU A 59 -14.26 -0.85 -19.84
CA GLU A 59 -13.56 0.42 -20.08
C GLU A 59 -13.83 1.42 -18.95
N GLN A 60 -15.11 1.67 -18.64
CA GLN A 60 -15.49 2.56 -17.54
C GLN A 60 -14.96 2.03 -16.20
N ALA A 61 -14.94 0.71 -15.99
CA ALA A 61 -14.37 0.12 -14.79
C ALA A 61 -12.87 0.44 -14.65
N ARG A 62 -12.13 0.40 -15.76
CA ARG A 62 -10.70 0.74 -15.80
C ARG A 62 -10.46 2.20 -15.50
N GLU A 63 -11.21 3.10 -16.12
CA GLU A 63 -11.12 4.55 -15.87
C GLU A 63 -11.38 4.88 -14.39
N LEU A 64 -12.48 4.35 -13.83
CA LEU A 64 -12.82 4.55 -12.42
C LEU A 64 -11.75 3.96 -11.48
N ALA A 65 -11.21 2.80 -11.80
CA ALA A 65 -10.18 2.17 -11.00
C ALA A 65 -8.89 2.99 -10.95
N VAL A 66 -8.46 3.58 -12.08
CA VAL A 66 -7.32 4.51 -12.12
C VAL A 66 -7.60 5.73 -11.24
N ALA A 67 -8.75 6.38 -11.43
CA ALA A 67 -9.13 7.56 -10.64
C ALA A 67 -9.19 7.27 -9.13
N TYR A 68 -9.72 6.12 -8.72
CA TYR A 68 -9.73 5.71 -7.33
C TYR A 68 -8.33 5.46 -6.79
N ALA A 69 -7.46 4.78 -7.55
CA ALA A 69 -6.10 4.50 -7.13
C ALA A 69 -5.32 5.81 -6.91
N GLU A 70 -5.42 6.76 -7.84
CA GLU A 70 -4.81 8.09 -7.73
C GLU A 70 -5.32 8.84 -6.51
N ALA A 71 -6.66 8.98 -6.36
CA ALA A 71 -7.26 9.66 -5.23
C ALA A 71 -6.87 9.03 -3.88
N LEU A 72 -6.81 7.70 -3.80
CA LEU A 72 -6.42 7.01 -2.58
C LEU A 72 -4.94 7.20 -2.26
N SER A 73 -4.06 7.22 -3.26
CA SER A 73 -2.63 7.47 -3.03
C SER A 73 -2.36 8.89 -2.52
N LEU A 74 -3.14 9.89 -2.97
CA LEU A 74 -3.08 11.26 -2.44
C LEU A 74 -3.54 11.32 -0.98
N LEU A 75 -4.60 10.58 -0.64
CA LEU A 75 -5.15 10.57 0.71
C LEU A 75 -4.31 9.74 1.69
N ARG A 76 -3.62 8.71 1.19
CA ARG A 76 -2.89 7.71 1.98
C ARG A 76 -1.53 7.39 1.33
N PRO A 77 -0.45 8.09 1.73
CA PRO A 77 0.87 7.92 1.12
C PRO A 77 1.49 6.54 1.35
N GLU A 78 0.93 5.73 2.26
CA GLU A 78 1.37 4.35 2.47
C GLU A 78 0.88 3.40 1.35
N LEU A 79 -0.06 3.84 0.51
CA LEU A 79 -0.56 3.06 -0.62
C LEU A 79 0.35 3.25 -1.84
N VAL A 80 0.86 2.13 -2.34
CA VAL A 80 1.72 2.11 -3.53
C VAL A 80 0.84 2.11 -4.78
N LEU A 81 0.72 3.27 -5.44
CA LEU A 81 -0.11 3.45 -6.64
C LEU A 81 0.17 2.39 -7.72
N VAL A 82 1.46 2.15 -8.00
CA VAL A 82 1.91 1.18 -9.01
C VAL A 82 1.59 -0.29 -8.69
N ALA A 83 1.11 -0.59 -7.47
CA ALA A 83 0.63 -1.91 -7.09
C ALA A 83 -0.88 -2.09 -7.30
N ALA A 84 -1.60 -1.06 -7.75
CA ALA A 84 -3.04 -1.14 -8.00
C ALA A 84 -3.35 -2.05 -9.20
N ALA A 85 -4.37 -2.87 -9.03
CA ALA A 85 -4.84 -3.83 -10.03
C ALA A 85 -6.37 -3.90 -10.04
N LEU A 86 -6.93 -4.21 -11.20
CA LEU A 86 -8.37 -4.34 -11.43
C LEU A 86 -8.71 -5.76 -11.85
N SER A 87 -9.78 -6.31 -11.29
CA SER A 87 -10.35 -7.60 -11.69
C SER A 87 -11.87 -7.51 -11.71
N PRO A 88 -12.57 -8.37 -12.47
CA PRO A 88 -13.98 -8.66 -12.19
C PRO A 88 -14.16 -9.14 -10.75
N ALA A 89 -15.28 -8.80 -10.13
CA ALA A 89 -15.53 -9.08 -8.71
C ALA A 89 -15.55 -10.58 -8.37
N ASP A 90 -15.96 -11.42 -9.32
CA ASP A 90 -16.00 -12.87 -9.22
C ASP A 90 -14.70 -13.56 -9.69
N ALA A 91 -13.74 -12.81 -10.23
CA ALA A 91 -12.54 -13.33 -10.85
C ALA A 91 -11.25 -12.60 -10.41
N TRP A 92 -11.07 -12.43 -9.09
CA TRP A 92 -9.90 -11.79 -8.47
C TRP A 92 -8.53 -12.34 -8.95
N HIS A 93 -8.46 -13.62 -9.31
CA HIS A 93 -7.26 -14.27 -9.86
C HIS A 93 -6.86 -13.71 -11.24
N ARG A 94 -7.72 -12.93 -11.90
CA ARG A 94 -7.49 -12.27 -13.20
C ARG A 94 -7.16 -10.79 -13.04
N ALA A 95 -6.64 -10.39 -11.89
CA ALA A 95 -6.30 -8.98 -11.66
C ALA A 95 -5.21 -8.51 -12.62
N GLU A 96 -5.49 -7.42 -13.33
CA GLU A 96 -4.59 -6.78 -14.27
C GLU A 96 -4.06 -5.48 -13.68
N ARG A 97 -2.78 -5.17 -13.92
CA ARG A 97 -2.14 -3.94 -13.43
C ARG A 97 -2.76 -2.71 -14.10
N LEU A 98 -3.03 -1.69 -13.31
CA LEU A 98 -3.54 -0.42 -13.81
C LEU A 98 -2.43 0.49 -14.34
N PHE A 99 -1.26 0.44 -13.72
CA PHE A 99 -0.11 1.29 -14.03
C PHE A 99 1.03 0.50 -14.66
N CYS A 100 1.82 1.18 -15.49
CA CYS A 100 2.93 0.61 -16.24
C CYS A 100 3.97 -0.05 -15.34
N ALA A 101 4.44 0.68 -14.31
CA ALA A 101 5.41 0.20 -13.33
C ALA A 101 6.74 -0.32 -13.92
N ALA A 102 7.04 -0.01 -15.19
CA ALA A 102 8.34 -0.24 -15.80
C ALA A 102 9.43 0.38 -14.92
N VAL A 103 10.50 -0.37 -14.68
CA VAL A 103 11.59 0.05 -13.77
C VAL A 103 12.61 0.86 -14.57
N GLY A 104 12.87 2.07 -14.11
CA GLY A 104 13.88 2.96 -14.67
C GLY A 104 15.29 2.66 -14.15
N PRO A 105 16.32 3.35 -14.69
CA PRO A 105 17.73 3.10 -14.36
C PRO A 105 18.05 3.21 -12.86
N ASP A 106 17.40 4.14 -12.17
CA ASP A 106 17.63 4.41 -10.75
C ASP A 106 16.65 3.67 -9.82
N GLY A 107 15.93 2.68 -10.33
CA GLY A 107 14.92 1.92 -9.57
C GLY A 107 13.57 2.62 -9.43
N GLU A 108 13.45 3.84 -9.97
CA GLU A 108 12.19 4.56 -10.19
C GLU A 108 11.20 3.68 -10.97
N ARG A 109 9.89 3.90 -10.78
CA ARG A 109 8.86 3.17 -11.52
C ARG A 109 7.98 4.12 -12.30
N CYS A 110 7.69 3.77 -13.55
CA CYS A 110 6.76 4.54 -14.38
C CYS A 110 5.37 4.57 -13.73
N THR A 111 4.85 5.78 -13.53
CA THR A 111 3.53 6.02 -12.92
C THR A 111 2.41 6.25 -13.92
N ASP A 112 2.69 6.12 -15.22
CA ASP A 112 1.67 6.21 -16.26
C ASP A 112 0.79 4.94 -16.29
N VAL A 113 -0.37 5.05 -16.95
CA VAL A 113 -1.33 3.98 -17.13
C VAL A 113 -0.72 2.86 -17.98
N SER A 114 -1.02 1.61 -17.62
CA SER A 114 -0.51 0.45 -18.36
C SER A 114 -0.94 0.53 -19.83
N GLY A 115 0.02 0.27 -20.74
CA GLY A 115 -0.20 0.35 -22.19
C GLY A 115 -0.04 1.75 -22.79
N HIS A 116 0.48 2.73 -22.03
CA HIS A 116 0.78 4.06 -22.57
C HIS A 116 1.82 3.97 -23.72
N PRO A 117 1.68 4.80 -24.78
CA PRO A 117 2.71 4.95 -25.80
C PRO A 117 3.89 5.79 -25.28
N GLY A 118 4.96 5.89 -26.06
CA GLY A 118 6.09 6.78 -25.76
C GLY A 118 7.03 6.30 -24.67
N PHE A 119 7.83 7.23 -24.18
CA PHE A 119 8.82 6.98 -23.15
C PHE A 119 8.16 6.78 -21.78
N HIS A 120 8.76 5.91 -20.98
CA HIS A 120 8.49 5.85 -19.56
C HIS A 120 9.07 7.08 -18.87
N HIS A 121 8.45 7.51 -17.78
CA HIS A 121 8.93 8.66 -17.01
C HIS A 121 8.81 8.41 -15.51
N ALA A 122 9.73 8.99 -14.74
CA ALA A 122 9.68 9.01 -13.29
C ALA A 122 8.49 9.87 -12.82
N PRO A 123 7.94 9.61 -11.61
CA PRO A 123 6.88 10.45 -11.07
C PRO A 123 7.31 11.91 -10.90
N GLY A 124 6.37 12.82 -11.14
CA GLY A 124 6.51 14.25 -10.88
C GLY A 124 6.91 15.10 -12.10
N PRO A 125 6.75 16.44 -12.03
CA PRO A 125 7.10 17.32 -13.14
C PRO A 125 8.59 17.24 -13.49
N GLY A 126 8.89 16.98 -14.77
CA GLY A 126 10.28 16.86 -15.25
C GLY A 126 10.98 15.56 -14.86
N GLY A 127 10.22 14.52 -14.49
CA GLY A 127 10.77 13.19 -14.21
C GLY A 127 11.64 12.67 -15.36
N LEU A 128 12.72 11.96 -15.02
CA LEU A 128 13.63 11.36 -16.00
C LEU A 128 12.86 10.40 -16.92
N GLY A 129 13.06 10.55 -18.22
CA GLY A 129 12.49 9.66 -19.24
C GLY A 129 13.41 8.48 -19.55
N TRP A 130 12.86 7.30 -19.83
CA TRP A 130 13.62 6.13 -20.30
C TRP A 130 12.80 5.22 -21.23
N GLY A 131 13.50 4.26 -21.83
CA GLY A 131 12.95 3.36 -22.85
C GLY A 131 13.26 3.87 -24.26
N GLU A 132 12.99 3.03 -25.25
CA GLU A 132 12.90 3.49 -26.64
C GLU A 132 11.45 3.88 -26.85
N GLY A 133 11.18 5.18 -27.00
CA GLY A 133 9.87 5.64 -27.50
C GLY A 133 9.54 4.86 -28.77
N ASP A 134 8.27 4.50 -28.92
CA ASP A 134 7.71 3.74 -30.02
C ASP A 134 8.38 4.05 -31.36
N GLY A 135 9.16 3.09 -31.85
CA GLY A 135 9.62 3.01 -33.23
C GLY A 135 8.51 2.57 -34.18
#